data_AF-A0A946GFU2-F1
#
_entry.id   AF-A0A946GFU2-F1
#
_cell.length_a   1.000
_cell.length_b   1.000
_cell.length_c   1.000
_cell.angle_alpha   90.00
_cell.angle_beta   90.00
_cell.angle_gamma   90.00
#
_symmetry.space_group_name_H-M   'P 1'
#
loop_
_entity.id
_entity.type
_entity.pdbx_description
1 polymer ?
#
loop_
_entity_poly.entity_id
_entity_poly.type
_entity_poly.pdbx_seq_one_letter_code
_entity_poly.pdbx_strand_id
1 'polypeptide(L)'
;RLKLASADAVRFGSLEGTVTVVSPDTLITQQGQAFYKVRLETEQTYFERGPVRYQLYPGMQIMASILTGERTVLEYLLTPFLYAMDSALEER
;
A
#
# COMPACT_ATOMS: atom_id res chain seq x y z
N ARG A 1 2.48 0.34 5.80
CA ARG A 1 3.83 0.42 6.42
C ARG A 1 4.74 1.29 5.58
N LEU A 2 5.44 2.25 6.17
CA LEU A 2 6.34 3.18 5.49
C LEU A 2 7.79 2.92 5.94
N LYS A 3 8.74 2.99 5.01
CA LYS A 3 10.18 2.81 5.22
C LYS A 3 10.94 3.92 4.49
N LEU A 4 12.18 4.19 4.90
CA LEU A 4 13.04 5.11 4.16
C LEU A 4 13.34 4.54 2.75
N ALA A 5 13.61 5.41 1.77
CA ALA A 5 13.96 4.99 0.41
C ALA A 5 15.47 4.73 0.21
N SER A 6 16.29 4.86 1.25
CA SER A 6 17.74 4.64 1.20
C SER A 6 18.13 3.20 1.55
N ALA A 7 19.35 2.78 1.20
CA ALA A 7 19.90 1.50 1.64
C ALA A 7 19.95 1.36 3.18
N ASP A 8 20.02 2.48 3.90
CA ASP A 8 19.93 2.55 5.36
C ASP A 8 18.50 2.36 5.90
N ALA A 9 17.48 2.14 5.05
CA ALA A 9 16.11 1.91 5.48
C ALA A 9 15.92 0.67 6.35
N VAL A 10 16.85 -0.28 6.32
CA VAL A 10 16.85 -1.45 7.23
C VAL A 10 17.29 -1.05 8.63
N ARG A 11 18.07 0.03 8.77
CA ARG A 11 18.62 0.50 10.04
C ARG A 11 17.58 1.19 10.89
N PHE A 12 16.61 1.84 10.26
CA PHE A 12 15.47 2.48 10.92
C PHE A 12 14.24 1.59 10.77
N GLY A 13 13.41 1.48 11.80
CA GLY A 13 12.20 0.64 11.74
C GLY A 13 11.21 1.10 10.66
N SER A 14 10.06 0.42 10.58
CA SER A 14 8.95 0.90 9.77
C SER A 14 8.02 1.80 10.57
N LEU A 15 7.42 2.77 9.89
CA LEU A 15 6.37 3.60 10.43
C LEU A 15 4.99 3.04 10.02
N GLU A 16 4.07 2.98 10.97
CA GLU A 16 2.68 2.65 10.69
C GLU A 16 1.95 3.87 10.13
N GLY A 17 1.02 3.60 9.22
CA GLY A 17 0.28 4.66 8.56
C GLY A 17 -0.84 4.12 7.72
N THR A 18 -1.87 4.96 7.59
CA THR A 18 -3.16 4.63 7.01
C THR A 18 -3.40 5.48 5.77
N VAL A 19 -3.99 4.87 4.74
CA VAL A 19 -4.42 5.62 3.55
C VAL A 19 -5.67 6.39 3.91
N THR A 20 -5.62 7.72 3.80
CA THR A 20 -6.77 8.59 4.09
C THR A 20 -7.49 9.04 2.83
N VAL A 21 -6.76 9.24 1.73
CA VAL A 21 -7.33 9.70 0.46
C VAL A 21 -6.67 8.98 -0.71
N VAL A 22 -7.49 8.51 -1.64
CA VAL A 22 -7.08 8.07 -2.97
C VAL A 22 -7.60 9.09 -3.97
N SER A 23 -6.72 9.63 -4.81
CA SER A 23 -7.09 10.58 -5.86
C SER A 23 -8.02 9.91 -6.87
N PRO A 24 -9.11 10.57 -7.30
CA PRO A 24 -9.98 10.05 -8.34
C PRO A 24 -9.31 10.11 -9.73
N ASP A 25 -8.32 10.99 -9.89
CA ASP A 25 -7.64 11.21 -11.16
C ASP A 25 -6.53 10.19 -11.40
N THR A 26 -6.54 9.59 -12.60
CA THR A 26 -5.46 8.76 -13.12
C THR A 26 -4.37 9.63 -13.73
N LEU A 27 -3.12 9.36 -13.37
CA LEU A 27 -1.94 10.03 -13.91
C LEU A 27 -1.11 9.04 -14.71
N ILE A 28 -0.49 9.52 -15.79
CA ILE A 28 0.32 8.69 -16.69
C ILE A 28 1.79 9.11 -16.55
N THR A 29 2.69 8.16 -16.31
CA THR A 29 4.14 8.41 -16.32
C THR A 29 4.62 8.64 -17.75
N GLN A 30 5.83 9.20 -17.92
CA GLN A 30 6.44 9.30 -19.26
C GLN A 30 6.64 7.94 -19.94
N GLN A 31 6.65 6.84 -19.18
CA GLN A 31 6.71 5.47 -19.69
C GLN A 31 5.33 4.86 -19.98
N GLY A 32 4.25 5.63 -19.87
CA GLY A 32 2.88 5.16 -20.15
C GLY A 32 2.21 4.38 -19.03
N GLN A 33 2.80 4.31 -17.83
CA GLN A 33 2.18 3.61 -16.70
C GLN A 33 1.16 4.51 -16.00
N ALA A 34 -0.04 3.97 -15.79
CA ALA A 34 -1.09 4.63 -15.04
C ALA A 34 -0.88 4.46 -13.52
N PHE A 35 -1.03 5.54 -12.77
CA PHE A 35 -0.96 5.52 -11.31
C PHE A 35 -1.93 6.54 -10.69
N TYR A 36 -2.29 6.30 -9.43
CA TYR A 36 -3.12 7.19 -8.63
C TYR A 36 -2.30 7.80 -7.51
N LYS A 37 -2.56 9.08 -7.18
CA LYS A 37 -1.98 9.70 -5.99
C LYS A 37 -2.72 9.23 -4.75
N VAL A 38 -1.98 8.88 -3.71
CA VAL A 38 -2.54 8.52 -2.40
C VAL A 38 -1.97 9.45 -1.32
N ARG A 39 -2.80 9.81 -0.35
CA ARG A 39 -2.38 10.50 0.87
C ARG A 39 -2.34 9.49 2.01
N LEU A 40 -1.20 9.42 2.66
CA LEU A 40 -0.95 8.58 3.83
C LEU A 40 -0.86 9.49 5.05
N GLU A 41 -1.51 9.08 6.14
CA GLU A 41 -1.33 9.67 7.44
C GLU A 41 -0.52 8.70 8.30
N THR A 42 0.50 9.20 8.97
CA THR A 42 1.40 8.40 9.80
C THR A 42 1.14 8.70 11.26
N GLU A 43 1.22 7.67 12.13
CA GLU A 43 0.97 7.86 13.56
C GLU A 43 2.05 8.71 14.24
N GLN A 44 3.24 8.75 13.64
CA GLN A 44 4.41 9.47 14.14
C GLN A 44 5.08 10.22 12.99
N THR A 45 5.84 11.27 13.29
CA THR A 45 6.63 12.04 12.31
C THR A 45 8.12 11.70 12.34
N TYR A 46 8.49 10.57 12.93
CA TYR A 46 9.88 10.13 13.04
C TYR A 46 9.99 8.61 12.92
N PHE A 47 11.14 8.16 12.45
CA PHE A 47 11.56 6.77 12.58
C PHE A 47 12.42 6.62 13.84
N GLU A 48 12.29 5.49 14.53
CA GLU A 48 13.01 5.22 15.77
C GLU A 48 13.90 3.98 15.63
N ARG A 49 15.10 4.06 16.22
CA ARG A 49 16.02 2.94 16.39
C ARG A 49 16.71 3.06 17.75
N GLY A 50 16.19 2.34 18.75
CA GLY A 50 16.68 2.48 20.12
C GLY A 50 16.53 3.93 20.59
N PRO A 51 17.60 4.59 21.09
CA PRO A 51 17.51 6.00 21.52
C PRO A 51 17.58 7.00 20.36
N VAL A 52 17.82 6.56 19.12
CA VAL A 52 18.00 7.46 17.97
C VAL A 52 16.65 7.68 17.28
N ARG A 53 16.28 8.96 17.13
CA ARG A 53 15.10 9.39 16.37
C ARG A 53 15.51 10.12 15.12
N TYR A 54 14.86 9.78 14.01
CA TYR A 54 15.08 10.39 12.72
C TYR A 54 13.80 11.04 12.22
N GLN A 55 13.77 12.37 12.26
CA GLN A 55 12.58 13.17 11.93
C GLN A 55 12.31 13.17 10.42
N LEU A 56 11.04 13.04 10.04
CA LEU A 56 10.56 13.23 8.68
C LEU A 56 10.48 14.73 8.35
N TYR A 57 11.02 15.10 7.18
CA TYR A 57 10.96 16.43 6.60
C TYR A 57 10.28 16.39 5.22
N PRO A 58 9.60 17.48 4.82
CA PRO A 58 9.05 17.59 3.47
C PRO A 58 10.12 17.42 2.39
N GLY A 59 9.74 16.77 1.29
CA GLY A 59 10.65 16.49 0.16
C GLY A 59 11.44 15.18 0.28
N MET A 60 11.33 14.48 1.41
CA MET A 60 11.95 13.17 1.57
C MET A 60 11.24 12.09 0.76
N GLN A 61 12.03 11.22 0.13
CA GLN A 61 11.52 10.02 -0.52
C GLN A 61 11.41 8.88 0.50
N ILE A 62 10.27 8.21 0.49
CA ILE A 62 9.97 7.06 1.33
C ILE A 62 9.32 5.97 0.49
N MET A 63 9.49 4.72 0.92
CA MET A 63 8.81 3.57 0.34
C MET A 63 7.61 3.23 1.20
N ALA A 64 6.42 3.24 0.59
CA ALA A 64 5.19 2.81 1.25
C ALA A 64 4.75 1.45 0.70
N SER A 65 4.53 0.50 1.61
CA SER A 65 3.85 -0.76 1.31
C SER A 65 2.42 -0.68 1.84
N ILE A 66 1.47 -0.69 0.92
CA ILE A 66 0.03 -0.58 1.18
C ILE A 66 -0.58 -1.97 1.02
N LEU A 67 -1.26 -2.45 2.05
CA LEU A 67 -2.06 -3.68 1.98
C LEU A 67 -3.43 -3.29 1.42
N THR A 68 -3.80 -3.80 0.24
CA THR A 68 -5.04 -3.45 -0.46
C THR A 68 -6.17 -4.46 -0.27
N GLY A 69 -5.94 -5.51 0.51
CA GLY A 69 -6.92 -6.52 0.85
C GLY A 69 -6.28 -7.72 1.53
N GLU A 70 -7.10 -8.48 2.24
CA GLU A 70 -6.72 -9.77 2.81
C GLU A 70 -7.49 -10.84 2.04
N ARG A 71 -6.77 -11.83 1.51
CA ARG A 71 -7.38 -13.00 0.87
C ARG A 71 -7.05 -14.22 1.69
N THR A 72 -8.08 -14.97 2.05
CA THR A 72 -7.88 -16.24 2.75
C THR A 72 -7.48 -17.33 1.76
N VAL A 73 -6.78 -18.37 2.24
CA VAL A 73 -6.52 -19.57 1.43
C VAL A 73 -7.83 -20.23 1.00
N LEU A 74 -8.84 -20.22 1.88
CA LEU A 74 -10.16 -20.77 1.60
C LEU A 74 -10.85 -20.04 0.44
N GLU A 75 -10.79 -18.71 0.38
CA GLU A 75 -11.35 -17.94 -0.74
C GLU A 75 -10.75 -18.39 -2.07
N TYR A 76 -9.45 -18.62 -2.16
CA TYR A 76 -8.81 -19.13 -3.38
C TYR A 76 -9.36 -20.49 -3.81
N LEU A 77 -9.66 -21.38 -2.85
CA LEU A 77 -10.24 -22.69 -3.13
C LEU A 77 -11.71 -22.61 -3.55
N LEU A 78 -12.48 -21.70 -2.94
CA LEU A 78 -13.91 -21.55 -3.20
C LEU A 78 -14.22 -20.68 -4.44
N THR A 79 -13.27 -19.84 -4.85
CA THR A 79 -13.41 -18.90 -5.97
C THR A 79 -13.96 -19.58 -7.25
N PRO A 80 -13.42 -20.74 -7.72
CA PRO A 80 -13.93 -21.40 -8.93
C PRO A 80 -15.37 -21.92 -8.78
N PHE A 81 -15.73 -22.39 -7.58
CA PHE A 81 -17.07 -22.93 -7.31
C PHE A 81 -18.11 -21.81 -7.28
N LEU A 82 -17.78 -20.69 -6.63
CA LEU A 82 -18.64 -19.50 -6.60
C LEU A 82 -18.85 -18.94 -8.00
N TYR A 83 -17.80 -18.81 -8.82
CA TYR A 83 -17.94 -18.37 -10.21
C TYR A 83 -18.76 -19.35 -11.06
N ALA A 84 -18.57 -20.65 -10.88
CA ALA A 84 -19.34 -21.65 -11.62
C ALA A 84 -20.85 -21.63 -11.26
N MET A 85 -21.20 -21.35 -9.99
CA MET A 85 -22.58 -21.19 -9.58
C MET A 85 -23.19 -19.88 -10.13
N ASP A 86 -22.43 -18.78 -10.12
CA ASP A 86 -22.89 -17.48 -10.62
C ASP A 86 -23.15 -17.53 -12.13
N SER A 87 -22.22 -18.10 -12.91
CA SER A 87 -22.40 -18.33 -14.36
C SER A 87 -23.46 -19.38 -14.70
N ALA A 88 -23.86 -20.25 -13.76
CA ALA A 88 -24.96 -21.19 -13.97
C ALA A 88 -26.34 -20.54 -13.77
N LEU A 89 -26.40 -19.37 -13.11
CA LEU A 89 -27.62 -18.58 -12.92
C LEU A 89 -27.76 -17.46 -13.95
N GLU A 90 -26.69 -17.09 -14.65
CA GLU A 90 -26.73 -16.24 -15.85
C GLU A 90 -26.89 -17.10 -17.13
N GLU A 91 -28.12 -17.21 -17.65
CA GLU A 91 -28.41 -17.77 -18.97
C GLU A 91 -28.46 -16.67 -20.05
N ARG A 92 -28.28 -17.07 -21.31
CA ARG A 92 -28.41 -16.25 -22.54
C ARG A 92 -29.74 -15.51 -22.66
#